data_AF-A0A0E2NF37-F1
#
_entry.id   AF-A0A0E2NF37-F1
#
_cell.length_a   1.000
_cell.length_b   1.000
_cell.length_c   1.000
_cell.angle_alpha   90.00
_cell.angle_beta   90.00
_cell.angle_gamma   90.00
#
_symmetry.space_group_name_H-M   'P 1'
#
loop_
_entity.id
_entity.type
_entity.pdbx_description
1 polymer ?
#
loop_
_entity_poly.entity_id
_entity_poly.type
_entity_poly.pdbx_seq_one_letter_code
_entity_poly.pdbx_strand_id
1 'polypeptide(L)'
;MKTTGWVPPELGSHAIAPRRVRKGFADESVFSDFRFQAPREDRDFPEVFVCTERMSYDPGETVEFLASTTADRWSMTIYRDGHAPELVKQADGLAGAFAATSPTAYMDGCDWPVLHTWRIPHDMRSGFYRVVSTCERAHGERFVQHHFVVVRPTPQTQKGRILFVLATATWTAYNDWGGANHYFGTWGANRNEGSPILSLRRPWSRGFVWLPDGAPRITLDRAPRMNEMPRYPSKEWGYPGGWAQNYACAGWAQFDRHFAVWAESQGYDFDVITQTDLHARPETLDRYSCVVTVGHDEYWSWDMRQAVESFVERGGNLSRFGGNFLWQIRFEEDGGKQICWKSKAPKQDPLRDDPERKHLVTCAWESPAVGWPGASTVGVNGYHGMYANWGSFTPRGSRGFTVFRPNHWAFAGTNLSYADVFGSEAGVFGYEVDGLDYTFSEGLPHAVPASGVPDSIEILAMSPAVLFEHEQVGSGFRNYIGDDDLETIVSMVDDEPDVARRKLRYGSGMMVSMPRGKGHVVTAGSCEWIVGLTRSEPFTEKITRNILDRFSAE
;
A
#
# COMPACT_ATOMS: atom_id res chain seq x y z
N MET A 1 -19.03 -4.87 -27.63
CA MET A 1 -17.88 -3.93 -27.58
C MET A 1 -16.66 -4.72 -28.03
N LYS A 2 -15.88 -4.23 -29.00
CA LYS A 2 -14.73 -4.97 -29.58
C LYS A 2 -13.82 -5.45 -28.45
N THR A 3 -13.64 -6.76 -28.34
CA THR A 3 -12.63 -7.38 -27.49
C THR A 3 -11.29 -6.78 -27.87
N THR A 4 -10.77 -5.88 -27.04
CA THR A 4 -9.36 -5.51 -27.07
C THR A 4 -8.57 -6.82 -27.01
N GLY A 5 -7.49 -6.95 -27.79
CA GLY A 5 -6.68 -8.17 -27.87
C GLY A 5 -5.94 -8.52 -26.57
N TRP A 6 -6.43 -8.05 -25.42
CA TRP A 6 -5.91 -8.37 -24.10
C TRP A 6 -6.38 -9.76 -23.70
N VAL A 7 -5.41 -10.66 -23.52
CA VAL A 7 -5.61 -11.97 -22.91
C VAL A 7 -5.12 -11.88 -21.46
N PRO A 8 -5.92 -12.23 -20.45
CA PRO A 8 -5.45 -12.26 -19.07
C PRO A 8 -4.21 -13.16 -18.96
N PRO A 9 -3.15 -12.75 -18.25
CA PRO A 9 -2.00 -13.62 -18.02
C PRO A 9 -2.46 -14.92 -17.34
N GLU A 10 -2.15 -16.05 -17.98
CA GLU A 10 -2.62 -17.38 -17.60
C GLU A 10 -2.19 -17.76 -16.18
N LEU A 11 -3.02 -18.55 -15.50
CA LEU A 11 -2.70 -19.14 -14.20
C LEU A 11 -1.74 -20.32 -14.41
N GLY A 12 -0.44 -20.06 -14.32
CA GLY A 12 0.62 -21.09 -14.36
C GLY A 12 0.89 -21.77 -13.02
N SER A 13 1.44 -22.99 -13.01
CA SER A 13 1.90 -23.68 -11.78
C SER A 13 3.05 -22.90 -11.13
N HIS A 14 3.11 -22.82 -9.78
CA HIS A 14 4.04 -21.91 -9.09
C HIS A 14 5.39 -22.54 -8.77
N ALA A 15 6.46 -21.78 -9.00
CA ALA A 15 7.73 -21.99 -8.32
C ALA A 15 7.69 -21.29 -6.95
N ILE A 16 7.38 -22.06 -5.92
CA ILE A 16 7.67 -21.69 -4.55
C ILE A 16 8.81 -22.62 -4.14
N ALA A 17 9.92 -22.09 -3.64
CA ALA A 17 10.90 -22.88 -2.90
C ALA A 17 10.14 -23.75 -1.85
N PRO A 18 10.58 -24.98 -1.53
CA PRO A 18 9.85 -25.82 -0.58
C PRO A 18 9.53 -25.05 0.70
N ARG A 19 8.24 -24.85 0.98
CA ARG A 19 7.82 -24.19 2.23
C ARG A 19 8.28 -25.09 3.37
N ARG A 20 9.11 -24.57 4.28
CA ARG A 20 9.39 -25.26 5.54
C ARG A 20 8.10 -25.29 6.35
N VAL A 21 7.32 -26.35 6.22
CA VAL A 21 6.14 -26.57 7.06
C VAL A 21 6.66 -26.91 8.46
N ARG A 22 6.41 -26.04 9.43
CA ARG A 22 6.59 -26.35 10.86
C ARG A 22 5.26 -26.74 11.49
N LYS A 23 5.33 -27.44 12.62
CA LYS A 23 4.15 -27.64 13.48
C LYS A 23 3.78 -26.28 14.09
N GLY A 24 2.56 -25.80 13.84
CA GLY A 24 1.99 -24.63 14.51
C GLY A 24 1.35 -25.01 15.85
N PHE A 25 1.34 -24.07 16.79
CA PHE A 25 0.64 -24.20 18.08
C PHE A 25 -0.61 -23.30 18.11
N ALA A 26 -1.56 -23.62 18.99
CA ALA A 26 -2.89 -22.97 19.01
C ALA A 26 -2.86 -21.51 19.49
N ASP A 27 -1.81 -21.15 20.22
CA ASP A 27 -1.53 -19.83 20.79
C ASP A 27 -0.70 -18.92 19.86
N GLU A 28 -0.24 -19.43 18.72
CA GLU A 28 0.57 -18.65 17.79
C GLU A 28 -0.29 -17.81 16.82
N SER A 29 0.14 -16.59 16.49
CA SER A 29 -0.50 -15.76 15.46
C SER A 29 -0.16 -16.27 14.05
N VAL A 30 -0.90 -15.88 13.01
CA VAL A 30 -0.61 -16.29 11.62
C VAL A 30 0.77 -15.79 11.15
N PHE A 31 1.32 -14.74 11.78
CA PHE A 31 2.66 -14.23 11.51
C PHE A 31 3.79 -15.06 12.13
N SER A 32 3.50 -15.92 13.12
CA SER A 32 4.53 -16.78 13.72
C SER A 32 5.07 -17.85 12.75
N ASP A 33 4.37 -18.14 11.64
CA ASP A 33 4.82 -19.04 10.57
C ASP A 33 5.01 -18.25 9.27
N PHE A 34 6.10 -17.49 9.20
CA PHE A 34 6.36 -16.63 8.06
C PHE A 34 6.88 -17.41 6.86
N ARG A 35 6.44 -16.98 5.67
CA ARG A 35 6.78 -17.59 4.39
C ARG A 35 7.10 -16.49 3.39
N PHE A 36 8.02 -16.78 2.49
CA PHE A 36 8.45 -15.84 1.47
C PHE A 36 8.53 -16.51 0.09
N GLN A 37 8.58 -15.70 -0.96
CA GLN A 37 8.83 -16.16 -2.32
C GLN A 37 10.31 -16.10 -2.63
N ALA A 38 10.80 -17.11 -3.35
CA ALA A 38 12.16 -17.19 -3.84
C ALA A 38 12.15 -18.10 -5.09
N PRO A 39 13.10 -17.90 -6.03
CA PRO A 39 13.25 -18.80 -7.16
C PRO A 39 13.59 -20.21 -6.69
N ARG A 40 13.18 -21.21 -7.46
CA ARG A 40 13.57 -22.61 -7.20
C ARG A 40 14.99 -22.89 -7.68
N GLU A 41 15.41 -22.22 -8.74
CA GLU A 41 16.69 -22.42 -9.43
C GLU A 41 16.88 -23.87 -9.93
N ASP A 42 15.77 -24.53 -10.25
CA ASP A 42 15.72 -25.89 -10.75
C ASP A 42 15.42 -25.88 -12.26
N ARG A 43 16.28 -26.53 -13.05
CA ARG A 43 16.13 -26.64 -14.51
C ARG A 43 14.98 -27.54 -14.93
N ASP A 44 14.57 -28.48 -14.07
CA ASP A 44 13.42 -29.34 -14.33
C ASP A 44 12.08 -28.58 -14.14
N PHE A 45 12.13 -27.41 -13.50
CA PHE A 45 11.00 -26.49 -13.33
C PHE A 45 11.33 -25.10 -13.89
N PRO A 46 11.33 -24.93 -15.23
CA PRO A 46 11.62 -23.65 -15.88
C PRO A 46 10.88 -22.47 -15.24
N GLU A 47 11.62 -21.41 -14.93
CA GLU A 47 11.10 -20.16 -14.36
C GLU A 47 11.89 -18.96 -14.89
N VAL A 48 11.27 -17.78 -14.83
CA VAL A 48 11.91 -16.51 -15.23
C VAL A 48 11.49 -15.38 -14.30
N PHE A 49 12.44 -14.80 -13.57
CA PHE A 49 12.20 -13.63 -12.72
C PHE A 49 12.88 -12.40 -13.30
N VAL A 50 12.21 -11.25 -13.17
CA VAL A 50 12.68 -9.97 -13.70
C VAL A 50 12.55 -8.90 -12.62
N CYS A 51 13.56 -8.04 -12.52
CA CYS A 51 13.50 -6.77 -11.81
C CYS A 51 14.18 -5.66 -12.65
N THR A 52 14.19 -4.44 -12.13
CA THR A 52 14.79 -3.25 -12.75
C THR A 52 15.59 -2.49 -11.69
N GLU A 53 16.55 -1.67 -12.12
CA GLU A 53 17.32 -0.78 -11.23
C GLU A 53 16.44 0.26 -10.53
N ARG A 54 15.42 0.75 -11.25
CA ARG A 54 14.48 1.77 -10.80
C ARG A 54 13.06 1.32 -11.06
N MET A 55 12.11 1.87 -10.31
CA MET A 55 10.68 1.64 -10.55
C MET A 55 10.11 2.56 -11.63
N SER A 56 10.74 3.70 -11.90
CA SER A 56 10.19 4.78 -12.73
C SER A 56 11.23 5.39 -13.67
N TYR A 57 10.76 5.83 -14.84
CA TYR A 57 11.57 6.35 -15.93
C TYR A 57 10.83 7.45 -16.69
N ASP A 58 11.56 8.41 -17.24
CA ASP A 58 11.05 9.43 -18.17
C ASP A 58 10.90 8.85 -19.58
N PRO A 59 9.92 9.32 -20.37
CA PRO A 59 9.88 9.10 -21.82
C PRO A 59 11.23 9.36 -22.49
N GLY A 60 11.68 8.43 -23.32
CA GLY A 60 12.99 8.46 -23.98
C GLY A 60 14.11 7.71 -23.26
N GLU A 61 13.98 7.44 -21.95
CA GLU A 61 14.94 6.62 -21.21
C GLU A 61 14.87 5.13 -21.63
N THR A 62 15.91 4.38 -21.28
CA THR A 62 15.97 2.93 -21.50
C THR A 62 15.78 2.19 -20.18
N VAL A 63 14.81 1.28 -20.16
CA VAL A 63 14.63 0.31 -19.08
C VAL A 63 15.54 -0.88 -19.36
N GLU A 64 16.36 -1.23 -18.38
CA GLU A 64 17.16 -2.45 -18.38
C GLU A 64 16.49 -3.47 -17.45
N PHE A 65 16.15 -4.63 -18.00
CA PHE A 65 15.52 -5.72 -17.26
C PHE A 65 16.60 -6.70 -16.82
N LEU A 66 16.90 -6.68 -15.52
CA LEU A 66 17.76 -7.65 -14.87
C LEU A 66 16.94 -8.93 -14.66
N ALA A 67 17.45 -10.05 -15.14
CA ALA A 67 16.68 -11.28 -15.14
C ALA A 67 17.53 -12.53 -14.91
N SER A 68 16.93 -13.52 -14.26
CA SER A 68 17.45 -14.87 -14.17
C SER A 68 16.36 -15.85 -14.60
N THR A 69 16.74 -16.81 -15.44
CA THR A 69 15.84 -17.85 -15.94
C THR A 69 16.54 -19.19 -16.02
N THR A 70 15.83 -20.24 -15.63
CA THR A 70 16.27 -21.63 -15.84
C THR A 70 15.79 -22.18 -17.19
N ALA A 71 14.87 -21.48 -17.86
CA ALA A 71 14.42 -21.80 -19.22
C ALA A 71 15.43 -21.33 -20.28
N ASP A 72 15.59 -22.11 -21.36
CA ASP A 72 16.41 -21.73 -22.53
C ASP A 72 15.84 -20.52 -23.28
N ARG A 73 14.51 -20.37 -23.25
CA ARG A 73 13.76 -19.31 -23.91
C ARG A 73 12.65 -18.79 -23.02
N TRP A 74 12.40 -17.48 -23.12
CA TRP A 74 11.33 -16.81 -22.40
C TRP A 74 10.75 -15.67 -23.25
N SER A 75 9.60 -15.15 -22.83
CA SER A 75 8.92 -14.01 -23.46
C SER A 75 8.65 -12.91 -22.46
N MET A 76 8.62 -11.67 -22.93
CA MET A 76 8.21 -10.50 -22.17
C MET A 76 7.13 -9.72 -22.93
N THR A 77 6.07 -9.34 -22.22
CA THR A 77 5.03 -8.45 -22.73
C THR A 77 4.82 -7.28 -21.79
N ILE A 78 4.70 -6.07 -22.32
CA ILE A 78 4.48 -4.83 -21.57
C ILE A 78 3.13 -4.26 -21.95
N TYR A 79 2.32 -3.97 -20.93
CA TYR A 79 1.01 -3.33 -21.07
C TYR A 79 0.99 -2.00 -20.31
N ARG A 80 0.43 -0.94 -20.89
CA ARG A 80 -0.05 0.19 -20.07
C ARG A 80 -1.31 -0.30 -19.37
N ASP A 81 -1.28 -0.45 -18.05
CA ASP A 81 -2.42 -0.94 -17.26
C ASP A 81 -3.30 0.24 -16.83
N GLY A 82 -4.60 -0.02 -16.70
CA GLY A 82 -5.62 1.00 -16.49
C GLY A 82 -7.02 0.45 -16.77
N HIS A 83 -7.99 1.33 -17.02
CA HIS A 83 -9.37 0.96 -17.37
C HIS A 83 -9.43 0.12 -18.64
N ALA A 84 -8.64 0.49 -19.65
CA ALA A 84 -8.47 -0.27 -20.89
C ALA A 84 -6.98 -0.56 -21.08
N PRO A 85 -6.49 -1.75 -20.66
CA PRO A 85 -5.10 -2.10 -20.83
C PRO A 85 -4.68 -2.13 -22.30
N GLU A 86 -3.54 -1.54 -22.61
CA GLU A 86 -3.00 -1.43 -23.97
C GLU A 86 -1.70 -2.21 -24.09
N LEU A 87 -1.58 -3.06 -25.12
CA LEU A 87 -0.32 -3.72 -25.45
C LEU A 87 0.68 -2.68 -25.98
N VAL A 88 1.83 -2.55 -25.32
CA VAL A 88 2.86 -1.56 -25.65
C VAL A 88 4.05 -2.22 -26.35
N LYS A 89 4.47 -3.38 -25.86
CA LYS A 89 5.63 -4.12 -26.40
C LYS A 89 5.45 -5.61 -26.17
N GLN A 90 5.91 -6.41 -27.12
CA GLN A 90 6.03 -7.86 -26.99
C GLN A 90 7.40 -8.28 -27.54
N ALA A 91 8.04 -9.22 -26.84
CA ALA A 91 9.30 -9.82 -27.23
C ALA A 91 9.25 -11.32 -26.90
N ASP A 92 9.33 -12.17 -27.92
CA ASP A 92 9.25 -13.62 -27.78
C ASP A 92 10.58 -14.30 -28.07
N GLY A 93 10.79 -15.47 -27.46
CA GLY A 93 11.97 -16.30 -27.71
C GLY A 93 13.29 -15.64 -27.28
N LEU A 94 13.25 -14.77 -26.28
CA LEU A 94 14.43 -14.17 -25.66
C LEU A 94 15.34 -15.29 -25.14
N ALA A 95 16.65 -15.14 -25.34
CA ALA A 95 17.61 -16.11 -24.84
C ALA A 95 17.63 -16.08 -23.31
N GLY A 96 17.55 -17.26 -22.70
CA GLY A 96 17.67 -17.39 -21.25
C GLY A 96 19.12 -17.38 -20.77
N ALA A 97 19.33 -16.84 -19.58
CA ALA A 97 20.56 -16.98 -18.84
C ALA A 97 20.23 -17.16 -17.36
N PHE A 98 20.88 -18.14 -16.74
CA PHE A 98 20.73 -18.40 -15.31
C PHE A 98 21.79 -17.63 -14.52
N ALA A 99 21.34 -16.93 -13.48
CA ALA A 99 22.19 -16.34 -12.46
C ALA A 99 21.61 -16.69 -11.08
N ALA A 100 22.46 -17.22 -10.20
CA ALA A 100 22.04 -17.63 -8.86
C ALA A 100 21.63 -16.41 -8.02
N THR A 101 20.64 -16.59 -7.18
CA THR A 101 20.04 -15.54 -6.34
C THR A 101 20.70 -15.56 -4.97
N SER A 102 21.14 -14.38 -4.53
CA SER A 102 21.70 -14.25 -3.17
C SER A 102 20.65 -14.61 -2.11
N PRO A 103 21.01 -15.35 -1.04
CA PRO A 103 20.14 -15.56 0.13
C PRO A 103 19.73 -14.26 0.84
N THR A 104 20.44 -13.16 0.56
CA THR A 104 20.17 -11.81 1.09
C THR A 104 19.69 -10.85 0.00
N ALA A 105 19.15 -11.37 -1.12
CA ALA A 105 18.65 -10.53 -2.22
C ALA A 105 17.58 -9.52 -1.77
N TYR A 106 16.87 -9.79 -0.67
CA TYR A 106 15.96 -8.81 -0.06
C TYR A 106 16.66 -7.51 0.38
N MET A 107 17.94 -7.57 0.76
CA MET A 107 18.74 -6.45 1.27
C MET A 107 19.75 -5.92 0.25
N ASP A 108 20.40 -6.83 -0.47
CA ASP A 108 21.51 -6.50 -1.38
C ASP A 108 21.04 -6.30 -2.83
N GLY A 109 19.84 -6.81 -3.16
CA GLY A 109 19.33 -6.90 -4.52
C GLY A 109 19.81 -8.15 -5.24
N CYS A 110 19.34 -8.30 -6.48
CA CYS A 110 19.75 -9.37 -7.38
C CYS A 110 20.85 -8.85 -8.31
N ASP A 111 22.03 -9.45 -8.26
CA ASP A 111 23.14 -9.18 -9.20
C ASP A 111 22.97 -9.97 -10.51
N TRP A 112 21.76 -9.92 -11.06
CA TRP A 112 21.42 -10.60 -12.30
C TRP A 112 21.89 -9.81 -13.53
N PRO A 113 22.24 -10.47 -14.64
CA PRO A 113 22.58 -9.78 -15.87
C PRO A 113 21.35 -9.10 -16.50
N VAL A 114 21.59 -8.05 -17.28
CA VAL A 114 20.58 -7.47 -18.16
C VAL A 114 20.31 -8.43 -19.31
N LEU A 115 19.10 -8.98 -19.39
CA LEU A 115 18.70 -9.92 -20.47
C LEU A 115 17.77 -9.29 -21.51
N HIS A 116 17.15 -8.16 -21.19
CA HIS A 116 16.32 -7.42 -22.13
C HIS A 116 16.36 -5.92 -21.85
N THR A 117 16.13 -5.11 -22.88
CA THR A 117 16.00 -3.66 -22.75
C THR A 117 14.79 -3.14 -23.50
N TRP A 118 14.24 -2.04 -23.00
CA TRP A 118 13.16 -1.32 -23.66
C TRP A 118 13.44 0.18 -23.61
N ARG A 119 13.66 0.78 -24.80
CA ARG A 119 13.67 2.23 -24.94
C ARG A 119 12.24 2.75 -24.97
N ILE A 120 11.89 3.57 -23.99
CA ILE A 120 10.56 4.17 -23.88
C ILE A 120 10.41 5.24 -24.97
N PRO A 121 9.35 5.20 -25.80
CA PRO A 121 9.08 6.27 -26.76
C PRO A 121 9.00 7.65 -26.09
N HIS A 122 9.44 8.70 -26.80
CA HIS A 122 9.49 10.07 -26.24
C HIS A 122 8.11 10.68 -25.97
N ASP A 123 7.07 10.17 -26.60
CA ASP A 123 5.67 10.56 -26.45
C ASP A 123 4.86 9.60 -25.56
N MET A 124 5.54 8.66 -24.90
CA MET A 124 4.88 7.68 -24.06
C MET A 124 4.14 8.37 -22.91
N ARG A 125 2.87 8.00 -22.73
CA ARG A 125 2.00 8.59 -21.70
C ARG A 125 2.49 8.21 -20.30
N SER A 126 2.27 9.09 -19.33
CA SER A 126 2.44 8.70 -17.94
C SER A 126 1.48 7.55 -17.57
N GLY A 127 1.92 6.68 -16.66
CA GLY A 127 1.09 5.59 -16.15
C GLY A 127 1.89 4.42 -15.60
N PHE A 128 1.14 3.40 -15.17
CA PHE A 128 1.67 2.13 -14.72
C PHE A 128 1.80 1.16 -15.90
N TYR A 129 2.99 0.63 -16.14
CA TYR A 129 3.28 -0.32 -17.20
C TYR A 129 3.58 -1.68 -16.59
N ARG A 130 2.62 -2.61 -16.73
CA ARG A 130 2.75 -3.98 -16.25
C ARG A 130 3.61 -4.78 -17.22
N VAL A 131 4.65 -5.41 -16.68
CA VAL A 131 5.58 -6.29 -17.38
C VAL A 131 5.23 -7.73 -17.03
N VAL A 132 4.99 -8.56 -18.04
CA VAL A 132 4.63 -9.97 -17.90
C VAL A 132 5.73 -10.81 -18.53
N SER A 133 6.42 -11.59 -17.71
CA SER A 133 7.50 -12.48 -18.14
C SER A 133 7.00 -13.93 -18.09
N THR A 134 7.24 -14.70 -19.15
CA THR A 134 6.75 -16.10 -19.23
C THR A 134 7.79 -17.04 -19.81
N CYS A 135 7.73 -18.31 -19.40
CA CYS A 135 8.45 -19.40 -20.05
C CYS A 135 7.63 -20.69 -20.03
N GLU A 136 7.86 -21.54 -21.01
CA GLU A 136 7.18 -22.84 -21.15
C GLU A 136 7.73 -23.85 -20.13
N ARG A 137 6.86 -24.76 -19.69
CA ARG A 137 7.17 -25.89 -18.81
C ARG A 137 6.75 -27.20 -19.45
N ALA A 138 7.10 -28.31 -18.79
CA ALA A 138 6.64 -29.63 -19.19
C ALA A 138 5.10 -29.69 -19.30
N HIS A 139 4.61 -30.58 -20.16
CA HIS A 139 3.17 -30.82 -20.36
C HIS A 139 2.34 -29.61 -20.81
N GLY A 140 2.97 -28.58 -21.40
CA GLY A 140 2.28 -27.39 -21.90
C GLY A 140 1.86 -26.42 -20.78
N GLU A 141 2.40 -26.59 -19.57
CA GLU A 141 2.28 -25.59 -18.52
C GLU A 141 3.14 -24.36 -18.83
N ARG A 142 2.83 -23.23 -18.20
CA ARG A 142 3.58 -21.98 -18.35
C ARG A 142 3.90 -21.39 -17.00
N PHE A 143 5.09 -20.81 -16.85
CA PHE A 143 5.41 -19.94 -15.73
C PHE A 143 5.10 -18.49 -16.07
N VAL A 144 4.60 -17.72 -15.09
CA VAL A 144 4.28 -16.29 -15.26
C VAL A 144 4.80 -15.49 -14.07
N GLN A 145 5.56 -14.44 -14.36
CA GLN A 145 5.99 -13.44 -13.39
C GLN A 145 5.51 -12.05 -13.81
N HIS A 146 5.15 -11.25 -12.81
CA HIS A 146 4.70 -9.88 -13.00
C HIS A 146 5.71 -8.92 -12.38
N HIS A 147 6.13 -7.95 -13.17
CA HIS A 147 6.93 -6.79 -12.77
C HIS A 147 6.22 -5.52 -13.24
N PHE A 148 6.73 -4.35 -12.90
CA PHE A 148 6.20 -3.09 -13.41
C PHE A 148 7.28 -2.04 -13.66
N VAL A 149 6.90 -1.06 -14.47
CA VAL A 149 7.62 0.19 -14.66
C VAL A 149 6.60 1.33 -14.64
N VAL A 150 6.91 2.44 -13.98
CA VAL A 150 6.13 3.68 -14.10
C VAL A 150 6.78 4.56 -15.15
N VAL A 151 6.01 5.03 -16.12
CA VAL A 151 6.45 6.12 -17.01
C VAL A 151 5.99 7.42 -16.40
N ARG A 152 6.93 8.32 -16.13
CA ARG A 152 6.70 9.60 -15.46
C ARG A 152 6.16 10.65 -16.43
N PRO A 153 5.46 11.67 -15.93
CA PRO A 153 5.07 12.82 -16.73
C PRO A 153 6.23 13.79 -16.94
N THR A 154 6.40 14.25 -18.18
CA THR A 154 7.29 15.36 -18.56
C THR A 154 6.45 16.60 -18.88
N PRO A 155 7.03 17.80 -19.03
CA PRO A 155 6.27 18.96 -19.49
C PRO A 155 5.57 18.75 -20.85
N GLN A 156 6.06 17.81 -21.67
CA GLN A 156 5.48 17.49 -22.98
C GLN A 156 4.40 16.41 -22.91
N THR A 157 4.42 15.55 -21.89
CA THR A 157 3.52 14.38 -21.77
C THR A 157 2.52 14.50 -20.64
N GLN A 158 2.65 15.51 -19.77
CA GLN A 158 1.73 15.80 -18.68
C GLN A 158 0.29 15.89 -19.19
N LYS A 159 -0.62 15.28 -18.43
CA LYS A 159 -2.06 15.35 -18.65
C LYS A 159 -2.80 15.75 -17.39
N GLY A 160 -3.73 16.67 -17.56
CA GLY A 160 -4.61 17.12 -16.49
C GLY A 160 -3.86 17.82 -15.36
N ARG A 161 -4.53 17.85 -14.20
CA ARG A 161 -4.09 18.57 -12.99
C ARG A 161 -3.96 17.66 -11.77
N ILE A 162 -4.19 16.36 -11.95
CA ILE A 162 -4.13 15.33 -10.91
C ILE A 162 -2.82 14.55 -11.05
N LEU A 163 -2.05 14.49 -9.97
CA LEU A 163 -0.88 13.64 -9.83
C LEU A 163 -1.18 12.50 -8.87
N PHE A 164 -1.20 11.28 -9.37
CA PHE A 164 -1.40 10.08 -8.58
C PHE A 164 -0.06 9.50 -8.13
N VAL A 165 0.18 9.49 -6.81
CA VAL A 165 1.40 8.94 -6.21
C VAL A 165 1.12 7.53 -5.72
N LEU A 166 1.83 6.55 -6.29
CA LEU A 166 1.71 5.14 -5.92
C LEU A 166 2.39 4.87 -4.59
N ALA A 167 1.79 4.03 -3.75
CA ALA A 167 2.31 3.66 -2.42
C ALA A 167 3.50 2.66 -2.48
N THR A 168 4.48 2.91 -3.36
CA THR A 168 5.56 1.97 -3.66
C THR A 168 6.47 1.67 -2.47
N ALA A 169 6.60 2.58 -1.50
CA ALA A 169 7.36 2.32 -0.28
C ALA A 169 6.66 1.30 0.63
N THR A 170 5.33 1.38 0.72
CA THR A 170 4.51 0.34 1.38
C THR A 170 4.65 -0.97 0.63
N TRP A 171 4.60 -0.95 -0.70
CA TRP A 171 4.78 -2.18 -1.47
C TRP A 171 6.13 -2.84 -1.17
N THR A 172 7.20 -2.05 -1.13
CA THR A 172 8.55 -2.52 -0.76
C THR A 172 8.56 -3.11 0.65
N ALA A 173 7.94 -2.44 1.62
CA ALA A 173 7.87 -2.86 3.01
C ALA A 173 7.18 -4.21 3.23
N TYR A 174 6.20 -4.54 2.38
CA TYR A 174 5.44 -5.79 2.43
C TYR A 174 5.97 -6.87 1.46
N ASN A 175 6.82 -6.51 0.49
CA ASN A 175 7.39 -7.44 -0.50
C ASN A 175 8.33 -8.45 0.18
N ASP A 176 7.84 -9.68 0.33
CA ASP A 176 8.56 -10.80 0.95
C ASP A 176 9.54 -11.51 -0.01
N TRP A 177 9.62 -11.11 -1.28
CA TRP A 177 10.48 -11.78 -2.25
C TRP A 177 11.95 -11.75 -1.84
N GLY A 178 12.61 -12.91 -1.91
CA GLY A 178 14.04 -13.05 -1.66
C GLY A 178 14.41 -13.31 -0.20
N GLY A 179 13.45 -13.40 0.73
CA GLY A 179 13.70 -13.92 2.09
C GLY A 179 13.14 -13.08 3.24
N ALA A 180 12.93 -11.79 3.04
CA ALA A 180 12.44 -10.90 4.09
C ALA A 180 11.71 -9.67 3.55
N ASN A 181 10.91 -9.08 4.43
CA ASN A 181 10.31 -7.75 4.32
C ASN A 181 10.47 -7.01 5.68
N HIS A 182 9.83 -5.86 5.89
CA HIS A 182 9.98 -5.13 7.17
C HIS A 182 9.27 -5.79 8.37
N TYR A 183 8.40 -6.77 8.14
CA TYR A 183 7.58 -7.42 9.18
C TYR A 183 8.17 -8.76 9.62
N PHE A 184 8.66 -9.56 8.68
CA PHE A 184 9.18 -10.89 8.94
C PHE A 184 10.26 -11.27 7.93
N GLY A 185 10.98 -12.35 8.22
CA GLY A 185 11.92 -12.93 7.27
C GLY A 185 13.14 -13.53 7.94
N THR A 186 14.19 -13.65 7.14
CA THR A 186 15.44 -14.32 7.55
C THR A 186 16.51 -13.36 8.07
N TRP A 187 16.16 -12.13 8.45
CA TRP A 187 17.11 -11.19 9.06
C TRP A 187 17.38 -11.53 10.53
N GLY A 188 18.44 -10.95 11.08
CA GLY A 188 18.84 -11.13 12.48
C GLY A 188 19.69 -12.38 12.72
N ALA A 189 20.29 -12.49 13.90
CA ALA A 189 21.20 -13.58 14.26
C ALA A 189 20.55 -14.97 14.17
N ASN A 190 19.25 -15.04 14.49
CA ASN A 190 18.45 -16.27 14.46
C ASN A 190 17.68 -16.48 13.15
N ARG A 191 17.78 -15.55 12.19
CA ARG A 191 17.10 -15.58 10.89
C ARG A 191 15.58 -15.74 11.00
N ASN A 192 14.96 -14.95 11.87
CA ASN A 192 13.53 -15.00 12.17
C ASN A 192 12.91 -13.61 12.38
N GLU A 193 13.51 -12.57 11.81
CA GLU A 193 13.08 -11.19 11.95
C GLU A 193 12.86 -10.52 10.60
N GLY A 194 11.94 -9.54 10.57
CA GLY A 194 11.86 -8.57 9.49
C GLY A 194 13.15 -7.76 9.37
N SER A 195 13.53 -7.46 8.13
CA SER A 195 14.75 -6.71 7.84
C SER A 195 14.50 -5.21 7.87
N PRO A 196 15.37 -4.42 8.52
CA PRO A 196 15.29 -2.97 8.47
C PRO A 196 15.77 -2.38 7.13
N ILE A 197 16.38 -3.19 6.25
CA ILE A 197 16.99 -2.74 5.00
C ILE A 197 16.41 -3.57 3.87
N LEU A 198 15.78 -2.93 2.89
CA LEU A 198 15.20 -3.60 1.73
C LEU A 198 15.71 -2.98 0.43
N SER A 199 16.23 -3.81 -0.47
CA SER A 199 16.62 -3.41 -1.82
C SER A 199 15.40 -3.30 -2.73
N LEU A 200 15.44 -2.32 -3.63
CA LEU A 200 14.51 -2.21 -4.74
C LEU A 200 14.92 -3.05 -5.95
N ARG A 201 16.19 -3.47 -6.04
CA ARG A 201 16.75 -4.28 -7.15
C ARG A 201 16.37 -5.76 -7.03
N ARG A 202 15.10 -6.06 -6.74
CA ARG A 202 14.59 -7.43 -6.59
C ARG A 202 13.17 -7.57 -7.18
N PRO A 203 12.77 -8.78 -7.59
CA PRO A 203 11.41 -9.01 -8.05
C PRO A 203 10.32 -8.71 -7.02
N TRP A 204 9.11 -8.55 -7.52
CA TRP A 204 7.90 -8.42 -6.71
C TRP A 204 7.27 -9.76 -6.43
N SER A 205 6.90 -9.97 -5.17
CA SER A 205 6.12 -11.14 -4.79
C SER A 205 4.76 -11.15 -5.48
N ARG A 206 4.33 -12.35 -5.83
CA ARG A 206 3.09 -12.60 -6.55
C ARG A 206 1.87 -12.02 -5.81
N GLY A 207 1.08 -11.25 -6.54
CA GLY A 207 -0.15 -10.61 -6.06
C GLY A 207 -0.04 -9.11 -5.85
N PHE A 208 1.17 -8.53 -5.81
CA PHE A 208 1.35 -7.08 -5.72
C PHE A 208 0.98 -6.38 -7.03
N VAL A 209 1.41 -6.93 -8.16
CA VAL A 209 1.23 -6.30 -9.49
C VAL A 209 -0.03 -6.80 -10.20
N TRP A 210 -0.43 -8.05 -9.98
CA TRP A 210 -1.60 -8.63 -10.62
C TRP A 210 -2.28 -9.67 -9.73
N LEU A 211 -3.61 -9.68 -9.75
CA LEU A 211 -4.49 -10.66 -9.12
C LEU A 211 -5.58 -11.08 -10.11
N PRO A 212 -6.04 -12.34 -10.07
CA PRO A 212 -7.19 -12.78 -10.85
C PRO A 212 -8.49 -12.20 -10.29
N ASP A 213 -9.51 -12.13 -11.14
CA ASP A 213 -10.86 -11.79 -10.71
C ASP A 213 -11.34 -12.74 -9.61
N GLY A 214 -11.96 -12.17 -8.57
CA GLY A 214 -12.43 -12.92 -7.41
C GLY A 214 -11.35 -13.25 -6.37
N ALA A 215 -10.10 -12.78 -6.53
CA ALA A 215 -9.12 -12.82 -5.46
C ALA A 215 -9.67 -12.09 -4.21
N PRO A 216 -9.69 -12.73 -3.03
CA PRO A 216 -10.28 -12.12 -1.84
C PRO A 216 -9.47 -10.92 -1.34
N ARG A 217 -10.18 -9.89 -0.89
CA ARG A 217 -9.58 -8.77 -0.15
C ARG A 217 -9.28 -9.19 1.29
N ILE A 218 -8.54 -8.35 2.00
CA ILE A 218 -8.21 -8.58 3.41
C ILE A 218 -9.42 -8.43 4.33
N THR A 219 -10.38 -7.57 3.97
CA THR A 219 -11.61 -7.33 4.71
C THR A 219 -12.69 -8.38 4.45
N LEU A 220 -13.67 -8.43 5.37
CA LEU A 220 -14.81 -9.34 5.23
C LEU A 220 -15.80 -8.82 4.18
N ASP A 221 -16.21 -9.68 3.26
CA ASP A 221 -17.21 -9.33 2.23
C ASP A 221 -18.58 -9.00 2.82
N ARG A 222 -18.95 -9.64 3.93
CA ARG A 222 -20.17 -9.34 4.69
C ARG A 222 -19.91 -9.40 6.18
N ALA A 223 -20.77 -8.75 6.95
CA ALA A 223 -20.79 -8.93 8.40
C ALA A 223 -21.07 -10.41 8.74
N PRO A 224 -20.33 -11.03 9.68
CA PRO A 224 -20.67 -12.32 10.23
C PRO A 224 -22.01 -12.26 10.96
N ARG A 225 -22.84 -13.30 10.81
CA ARG A 225 -24.09 -13.43 11.55
C ARG A 225 -23.84 -13.58 13.06
N MET A 226 -24.90 -13.50 13.85
CA MET A 226 -24.82 -13.86 15.27
C MET A 226 -24.22 -15.28 15.41
N ASN A 227 -23.24 -15.43 16.29
CA ASN A 227 -22.49 -16.68 16.54
C ASN A 227 -21.66 -17.21 15.36
N GLU A 228 -21.62 -16.52 14.21
CA GLU A 228 -20.71 -16.87 13.12
C GLU A 228 -19.28 -16.42 13.45
N MET A 229 -18.31 -17.31 13.27
CA MET A 229 -16.90 -16.99 13.48
C MET A 229 -16.38 -16.10 12.35
N PRO A 230 -15.67 -15.01 12.66
CA PRO A 230 -14.96 -14.23 11.64
C PRO A 230 -13.93 -15.10 10.91
N ARG A 231 -13.70 -14.80 9.64
CA ARG A 231 -12.79 -15.55 8.75
C ARG A 231 -11.66 -14.68 8.25
N TYR A 232 -10.68 -15.30 7.61
CA TYR A 232 -9.57 -14.61 6.95
C TYR A 232 -9.49 -15.02 5.47
N PRO A 233 -10.45 -14.57 4.62
CA PRO A 233 -10.57 -15.05 3.23
C PRO A 233 -9.27 -14.93 2.43
N SER A 234 -8.55 -13.81 2.62
CA SER A 234 -7.29 -13.58 1.93
C SER A 234 -6.24 -14.65 2.23
N LYS A 235 -6.17 -15.14 3.48
CA LYS A 235 -5.26 -16.22 3.89
C LYS A 235 -5.75 -17.59 3.48
N GLU A 236 -7.03 -17.85 3.68
CA GLU A 236 -7.66 -19.12 3.32
C GLU A 236 -7.52 -19.42 1.83
N TRP A 237 -7.55 -18.38 0.98
CA TRP A 237 -7.34 -18.50 -0.45
C TRP A 237 -5.86 -18.39 -0.85
N GLY A 238 -5.16 -17.38 -0.32
CA GLY A 238 -3.78 -17.08 -0.69
C GLY A 238 -2.81 -18.17 -0.26
N TYR A 239 -3.10 -18.85 0.86
CA TYR A 239 -2.24 -19.92 1.36
C TYR A 239 -2.13 -21.12 0.40
N PRO A 240 -3.23 -21.81 0.06
CA PRO A 240 -3.20 -22.93 -0.88
C PRO A 240 -2.85 -22.48 -2.30
N GLY A 241 -3.27 -21.28 -2.70
CA GLY A 241 -3.04 -20.76 -4.06
C GLY A 241 -1.61 -20.31 -4.36
N GLY A 242 -0.70 -20.35 -3.39
CA GLY A 242 0.70 -19.99 -3.63
C GLY A 242 0.98 -18.49 -3.69
N TRP A 243 0.09 -17.65 -3.13
CA TRP A 243 0.24 -16.20 -3.15
C TRP A 243 1.14 -15.72 -2.01
N ALA A 244 1.72 -14.53 -2.18
CA ALA A 244 2.55 -13.89 -1.16
C ALA A 244 1.81 -13.83 0.17
N GLN A 245 2.52 -13.80 1.30
CA GLN A 245 1.83 -13.70 2.59
C GLN A 245 1.00 -12.40 2.65
N ASN A 246 1.52 -11.32 2.07
CA ASN A 246 0.95 -9.99 2.18
C ASN A 246 0.32 -9.47 0.88
N TYR A 247 -0.08 -10.34 -0.05
CA TYR A 247 -0.65 -9.91 -1.33
C TYR A 247 -1.90 -9.02 -1.20
N ALA A 248 -2.69 -9.21 -0.13
CA ALA A 248 -3.91 -8.46 0.13
C ALA A 248 -3.66 -7.23 1.02
N CYS A 249 -2.40 -7.00 1.44
CA CYS A 249 -2.02 -5.88 2.32
C CYS A 249 -1.47 -4.70 1.54
N ALA A 250 -0.93 -4.90 0.33
CA ALA A 250 -0.32 -3.82 -0.45
C ALA A 250 -0.27 -4.19 -1.95
N GLY A 251 0.02 -3.21 -2.79
CA GLY A 251 0.30 -3.40 -4.21
C GLY A 251 -0.75 -2.82 -5.15
N TRP A 252 -0.30 -2.57 -6.39
CA TRP A 252 -1.12 -2.11 -7.50
C TRP A 252 -2.42 -2.90 -7.64
N ALA A 253 -2.34 -4.23 -7.65
CA ALA A 253 -3.49 -5.09 -7.91
C ALA A 253 -4.58 -5.00 -6.84
N GLN A 254 -4.20 -4.77 -5.59
CA GLN A 254 -5.11 -4.77 -4.46
C GLN A 254 -5.72 -3.39 -4.18
N PHE A 255 -5.00 -2.29 -4.49
CA PHE A 255 -5.42 -0.94 -4.14
C PHE A 255 -5.36 0.02 -5.33
N ASP A 256 -4.17 0.45 -5.73
CA ASP A 256 -3.94 1.59 -6.63
C ASP A 256 -4.62 1.41 -8.00
N ARG A 257 -4.65 0.18 -8.53
CA ARG A 257 -5.30 -0.14 -9.80
C ARG A 257 -6.80 0.19 -9.78
N HIS A 258 -7.46 -0.01 -8.65
CA HIS A 258 -8.91 0.24 -8.53
C HIS A 258 -9.24 1.72 -8.72
N PHE A 259 -8.43 2.60 -8.12
CA PHE A 259 -8.57 4.03 -8.34
C PHE A 259 -8.26 4.40 -9.79
N ALA A 260 -7.15 3.92 -10.36
CA ALA A 260 -6.79 4.22 -11.74
C ALA A 260 -7.87 3.78 -12.75
N VAL A 261 -8.39 2.57 -12.61
CA VAL A 261 -9.49 2.05 -13.46
C VAL A 261 -10.76 2.89 -13.30
N TRP A 262 -11.14 3.23 -12.07
CA TRP A 262 -12.31 4.06 -11.83
C TRP A 262 -12.11 5.46 -12.41
N ALA A 263 -11.01 6.13 -12.09
CA ALA A 263 -10.74 7.50 -12.51
C ALA A 263 -10.71 7.64 -14.04
N GLU A 264 -10.00 6.73 -14.74
CA GLU A 264 -9.99 6.71 -16.21
C GLU A 264 -11.41 6.43 -16.77
N SER A 265 -12.19 5.54 -16.16
CA SER A 265 -13.58 5.26 -16.58
C SER A 265 -14.54 6.44 -16.39
N GLN A 266 -14.25 7.32 -15.43
CA GLN A 266 -15.02 8.53 -15.17
C GLN A 266 -14.53 9.72 -16.02
N GLY A 267 -13.47 9.55 -16.81
CA GLY A 267 -12.91 10.59 -17.68
C GLY A 267 -11.91 11.53 -17.00
N TYR A 268 -11.38 11.17 -15.84
CA TYR A 268 -10.29 11.94 -15.23
C TYR A 268 -8.96 11.63 -15.93
N ASP A 269 -8.27 12.70 -16.36
CA ASP A 269 -6.87 12.63 -16.74
C ASP A 269 -5.99 12.80 -15.49
N PHE A 270 -5.03 11.90 -15.30
CA PHE A 270 -4.03 11.97 -14.26
C PHE A 270 -2.69 11.41 -14.74
N ASP A 271 -1.63 11.92 -14.15
CA ASP A 271 -0.29 11.36 -14.30
C ASP A 271 0.10 10.53 -13.08
N VAL A 272 1.08 9.65 -13.23
CA VAL A 272 1.48 8.68 -12.19
C VAL A 272 2.96 8.82 -11.88
N ILE A 273 3.29 8.86 -10.60
CA ILE A 273 4.68 8.79 -10.10
C ILE A 273 4.79 7.78 -8.95
N THR A 274 6.01 7.33 -8.67
CA THR A 274 6.30 6.52 -7.47
C THR A 274 6.63 7.41 -6.27
N GLN A 275 6.65 6.84 -5.06
CA GLN A 275 7.17 7.56 -3.89
C GLN A 275 8.67 7.87 -4.01
N THR A 276 9.47 7.04 -4.70
CA THR A 276 10.88 7.39 -4.96
C THR A 276 11.00 8.63 -5.86
N ASP A 277 10.08 8.84 -6.80
CA ASP A 277 10.02 10.07 -7.58
C ASP A 277 9.62 11.27 -6.72
N LEU A 278 8.62 11.12 -5.85
CA LEU A 278 8.21 12.19 -4.93
C LEU A 278 9.36 12.63 -4.02
N HIS A 279 10.15 11.67 -3.54
CA HIS A 279 11.33 11.94 -2.72
C HIS A 279 12.44 12.64 -3.52
N ALA A 280 12.76 12.15 -4.72
CA ALA A 280 13.90 12.64 -5.50
C ALA A 280 13.60 13.88 -6.35
N ARG A 281 12.33 14.11 -6.70
CA ARG A 281 11.88 15.15 -7.65
C ARG A 281 10.61 15.87 -7.16
N PRO A 282 10.64 16.47 -5.95
CA PRO A 282 9.45 17.12 -5.36
C PRO A 282 8.94 18.31 -6.19
N GLU A 283 9.77 18.92 -7.04
CA GLU A 283 9.37 19.95 -8.01
C GLU A 283 8.32 19.47 -9.01
N THR A 284 8.16 18.14 -9.17
CA THR A 284 7.10 17.57 -10.00
C THR A 284 5.71 18.03 -9.52
N LEU A 285 5.53 18.25 -8.22
CA LEU A 285 4.27 18.71 -7.63
C LEU A 285 3.81 20.07 -8.17
N ASP A 286 4.73 20.96 -8.54
CA ASP A 286 4.43 22.34 -8.93
C ASP A 286 3.60 22.47 -10.21
N ARG A 287 3.48 21.38 -10.97
CA ARG A 287 2.70 21.32 -12.22
C ARG A 287 1.24 20.91 -12.03
N TYR A 288 0.85 20.52 -10.82
CA TYR A 288 -0.45 19.96 -10.49
C TYR A 288 -1.17 20.81 -9.45
N SER A 289 -2.50 20.70 -9.40
CA SER A 289 -3.31 21.34 -8.36
C SER A 289 -3.82 20.32 -7.34
N CYS A 290 -3.82 19.03 -7.69
CA CYS A 290 -4.28 17.94 -6.84
C CYS A 290 -3.26 16.79 -6.83
N VAL A 291 -2.78 16.43 -5.65
CA VAL A 291 -2.05 15.18 -5.40
C VAL A 291 -3.03 14.15 -4.84
N VAL A 292 -2.96 12.93 -5.35
CA VAL A 292 -3.79 11.80 -4.89
C VAL A 292 -2.91 10.70 -4.36
N THR A 293 -3.29 10.14 -3.21
CA THR A 293 -2.81 8.84 -2.70
C THR A 293 -4.01 7.99 -2.33
N VAL A 294 -3.92 6.67 -2.52
CA VAL A 294 -5.07 5.77 -2.30
C VAL A 294 -4.68 4.48 -1.59
N GLY A 295 -5.66 3.84 -0.95
CA GLY A 295 -5.49 2.52 -0.37
C GLY A 295 -4.53 2.53 0.80
N HIS A 296 -3.44 1.79 0.69
CA HIS A 296 -2.51 1.59 1.79
C HIS A 296 -1.17 2.31 1.54
N ASP A 297 -1.07 3.57 1.98
CA ASP A 297 0.09 4.46 1.84
C ASP A 297 0.80 4.70 3.18
N GLU A 298 1.22 3.63 3.85
CA GLU A 298 1.77 3.65 5.22
C GLU A 298 3.19 4.18 5.37
N TYR A 299 4.06 3.98 4.38
CA TYR A 299 5.49 4.26 4.52
C TYR A 299 5.88 5.54 3.78
N TRP A 300 6.46 6.51 4.50
CA TRP A 300 6.84 7.81 3.95
C TRP A 300 8.21 8.26 4.44
N SER A 301 8.99 8.95 3.60
CA SER A 301 10.22 9.61 4.03
C SER A 301 9.91 11.02 4.50
N TRP A 302 10.83 11.56 5.31
CA TRP A 302 10.74 12.93 5.80
C TRP A 302 10.56 13.94 4.65
N ASP A 303 11.38 13.82 3.60
CA ASP A 303 11.37 14.74 2.47
C ASP A 303 10.07 14.66 1.66
N MET A 304 9.48 13.46 1.52
CA MET A 304 8.18 13.33 0.87
C MET A 304 7.08 14.06 1.64
N ARG A 305 7.06 13.95 2.98
CA ARG A 305 6.11 14.70 3.79
C ARG A 305 6.34 16.19 3.68
N GLN A 306 7.59 16.66 3.76
CA GLN A 306 7.91 18.08 3.59
C GLN A 306 7.48 18.61 2.23
N ALA A 307 7.68 17.84 1.15
CA ALA A 307 7.26 18.20 -0.20
C ALA A 307 5.75 18.40 -0.29
N VAL A 308 4.97 17.44 0.23
CA VAL A 308 3.49 17.51 0.23
C VAL A 308 2.98 18.67 1.09
N GLU A 309 3.53 18.85 2.29
CA GLU A 309 3.15 19.98 3.14
C GLU A 309 3.45 21.31 2.46
N SER A 310 4.64 21.45 1.89
CA SER A 310 5.05 22.68 1.19
C SER A 310 4.18 22.95 -0.05
N PHE A 311 3.78 21.90 -0.77
CA PHE A 311 2.86 21.98 -1.89
C PHE A 311 1.49 22.51 -1.44
N VAL A 312 0.94 21.96 -0.35
CA VAL A 312 -0.34 22.40 0.22
C VAL A 312 -0.27 23.84 0.71
N GLU A 313 0.80 24.21 1.43
CA GLU A 313 1.02 25.58 1.90
C GLU A 313 0.99 26.61 0.76
N ARG A 314 1.49 26.24 -0.43
CA ARG A 314 1.52 27.09 -1.62
C ARG A 314 0.21 27.13 -2.41
N GLY A 315 -0.79 26.31 -2.08
CA GLY A 315 -2.09 26.30 -2.75
C GLY A 315 -2.42 24.99 -3.46
N GLY A 316 -1.53 24.01 -3.40
CA GLY A 316 -1.83 22.64 -3.83
C GLY A 316 -2.84 21.96 -2.92
N ASN A 317 -3.49 20.91 -3.42
CA ASN A 317 -4.48 20.17 -2.65
C ASN A 317 -4.12 18.67 -2.57
N LEU A 318 -4.35 18.06 -1.41
CA LEU A 318 -4.13 16.63 -1.20
C LEU A 318 -5.47 15.91 -1.04
N SER A 319 -5.74 14.96 -1.94
CA SER A 319 -6.83 13.99 -1.81
C SER A 319 -6.28 12.64 -1.40
N ARG A 320 -6.42 12.29 -0.12
CA ARG A 320 -5.96 11.00 0.39
C ARG A 320 -7.13 10.04 0.58
N PHE A 321 -7.28 9.11 -0.35
CA PHE A 321 -8.28 8.02 -0.31
C PHE A 321 -7.67 6.73 0.26
N GLY A 322 -6.92 6.86 1.36
CA GLY A 322 -6.17 5.76 1.99
C GLY A 322 -6.19 5.79 3.52
N GLY A 323 -5.54 4.80 4.12
CA GLY A 323 -5.42 4.57 5.56
C GLY A 323 -4.01 4.11 5.98
N ASN A 324 -3.79 4.01 7.29
CA ASN A 324 -2.55 3.60 7.96
C ASN A 324 -1.35 4.53 7.77
N PHE A 325 -1.48 5.84 7.93
CA PHE A 325 -0.34 6.76 7.76
C PHE A 325 0.62 6.71 8.96
N LEU A 326 1.60 5.79 8.94
CA LEU A 326 2.31 5.40 10.18
C LEU A 326 3.83 5.53 10.17
N TRP A 327 4.55 4.96 9.19
CA TRP A 327 6.00 4.77 9.32
C TRP A 327 6.82 5.83 8.60
N GLN A 328 7.79 6.39 9.33
CA GLN A 328 8.91 7.10 8.71
C GLN A 328 9.93 6.11 8.14
N ILE A 329 10.37 6.37 6.91
CA ILE A 329 11.44 5.66 6.21
C ILE A 329 12.57 6.60 5.80
N ARG A 330 13.70 6.01 5.44
CA ARG A 330 14.75 6.66 4.66
C ARG A 330 14.95 5.92 3.36
N PHE A 331 15.30 6.68 2.32
CA PHE A 331 15.87 6.13 1.11
C PHE A 331 17.39 6.32 1.14
N GLU A 332 18.13 5.28 0.81
CA GLU A 332 19.59 5.29 0.68
C GLU A 332 19.98 4.82 -0.73
N GLU A 333 21.23 5.07 -1.12
CA GLU A 333 21.76 4.71 -2.44
C GLU A 333 20.90 5.25 -3.60
N ASP A 334 20.59 6.55 -3.57
CA ASP A 334 19.73 7.26 -4.54
C ASP A 334 18.36 6.59 -4.75
N GLY A 335 17.80 6.03 -3.69
CA GLY A 335 16.53 5.31 -3.72
C GLY A 335 16.66 3.81 -3.94
N GLY A 336 17.86 3.26 -4.14
CA GLY A 336 18.08 1.82 -4.33
C GLY A 336 17.74 0.98 -3.09
N LYS A 337 17.75 1.59 -1.89
CA LYS A 337 17.41 0.92 -0.62
C LYS A 337 16.38 1.71 0.18
N GLN A 338 15.46 0.99 0.81
CA GLN A 338 14.51 1.50 1.80
C GLN A 338 14.91 1.03 3.20
N ILE A 339 15.05 1.98 4.11
CA ILE A 339 15.42 1.74 5.50
C ILE A 339 14.23 2.02 6.41
N CYS A 340 13.90 1.06 7.26
CA CYS A 340 12.91 1.22 8.32
C CYS A 340 13.19 0.31 9.52
N TRP A 341 13.63 0.88 10.63
CA TRP A 341 13.87 0.14 11.87
C TRP A 341 12.58 -0.12 12.67
N LYS A 342 11.46 0.52 12.31
CA LYS A 342 10.13 0.36 12.95
C LYS A 342 10.23 0.47 14.48
N SER A 343 9.63 -0.45 15.22
CA SER A 343 9.71 -0.51 16.69
C SER A 343 11.09 -0.79 17.26
N LYS A 344 12.05 -1.23 16.43
CA LYS A 344 13.46 -1.39 16.84
C LYS A 344 14.19 -0.04 16.83
N ALA A 345 13.64 0.98 16.16
CA ALA A 345 14.34 2.23 15.91
C ALA A 345 14.86 2.93 17.19
N PRO A 346 14.09 3.03 18.30
CA PRO A 346 14.58 3.66 19.53
C PRO A 346 15.81 2.99 20.15
N LYS A 347 16.09 1.71 19.80
CA LYS A 347 17.22 0.95 20.33
C LYS A 347 18.32 0.69 19.31
N GLN A 348 17.96 0.60 18.02
CA GLN A 348 18.84 0.04 16.98
C GLN A 348 19.05 0.96 15.79
N ASP A 349 18.21 1.98 15.55
CA ASP A 349 18.44 2.89 14.42
C ASP A 349 19.78 3.62 14.60
N PRO A 350 20.70 3.59 13.62
CA PRO A 350 21.98 4.29 13.71
C PRO A 350 21.86 5.80 13.90
N LEU A 351 20.73 6.41 13.51
CA LEU A 351 20.51 7.85 13.60
C LEU A 351 19.88 8.31 14.93
N ARG A 352 19.53 7.39 15.84
CA ARG A 352 18.79 7.72 17.07
C ARG A 352 19.53 8.65 18.03
N ASP A 353 20.86 8.57 18.06
CA ASP A 353 21.72 9.33 18.97
C ASP A 353 22.39 10.53 18.26
N ASP A 354 22.10 10.75 16.97
CA ASP A 354 22.68 11.82 16.17
C ASP A 354 21.83 13.10 16.30
N PRO A 355 22.30 14.17 16.97
CA PRO A 355 21.47 15.34 17.25
C PRO A 355 21.03 16.09 15.99
N GLU A 356 21.79 16.03 14.89
CA GLU A 356 21.48 16.71 13.63
C GLU A 356 20.52 15.89 12.77
N ARG A 357 20.63 14.55 12.85
CA ARG A 357 19.85 13.62 12.00
C ARG A 357 18.81 12.80 12.75
N LYS A 358 18.60 13.02 14.05
CA LYS A 358 17.58 12.30 14.84
C LYS A 358 16.17 12.43 14.29
N HIS A 359 15.85 13.53 13.61
CA HIS A 359 14.57 13.73 12.95
C HIS A 359 14.35 12.75 11.77
N LEU A 360 15.40 12.04 11.35
CA LEU A 360 15.37 11.00 10.32
C LEU A 360 15.26 9.58 10.88
N VAL A 361 15.07 9.41 12.19
CA VAL A 361 14.84 8.09 12.81
C VAL A 361 13.61 7.43 12.17
N THR A 362 13.72 6.14 11.85
CA THR A 362 12.70 5.41 11.09
C THR A 362 11.74 4.65 11.98
N CYS A 363 11.01 5.42 12.80
CA CYS A 363 9.97 4.96 13.70
C CYS A 363 8.59 5.45 13.22
N ALA A 364 7.54 5.17 13.97
CA ALA A 364 6.23 5.73 13.69
C ALA A 364 6.21 7.25 13.87
N TRP A 365 5.47 7.96 13.03
CA TRP A 365 5.42 9.42 12.97
C TRP A 365 5.03 10.08 14.30
N GLU A 366 4.07 9.47 15.00
CA GLU A 366 3.56 9.93 16.29
C GLU A 366 4.42 9.49 17.48
N SER A 367 5.41 8.62 17.27
CA SER A 367 6.32 8.23 18.34
C SER A 367 7.12 9.45 18.84
N PRO A 368 7.44 9.54 20.14
CA PRO A 368 8.28 10.61 20.68
C PRO A 368 9.66 10.70 20.01
N ALA A 369 10.16 9.59 19.46
CA ALA A 369 11.42 9.53 18.72
C ALA A 369 11.41 10.38 17.43
N VAL A 370 10.24 10.50 16.79
CA VAL A 370 10.05 11.29 15.56
C VAL A 370 9.39 12.62 15.87
N GLY A 371 8.30 12.62 16.64
CA GLY A 371 7.63 13.82 17.12
C GLY A 371 6.97 14.67 16.02
N TRP A 372 6.60 14.05 14.89
CA TRP A 372 5.95 14.74 13.77
C TRP A 372 4.68 13.97 13.36
N PRO A 373 3.55 14.13 14.09
CA PRO A 373 2.38 13.29 13.90
C PRO A 373 1.78 13.41 12.49
N GLY A 374 1.19 12.33 11.98
CA GLY A 374 0.53 12.28 10.68
C GLY A 374 -0.52 13.38 10.49
N ALA A 375 -1.21 13.76 11.58
CA ALA A 375 -2.25 14.77 11.59
C ALA A 375 -1.83 16.11 11.02
N SER A 376 -0.56 16.50 11.20
CA SER A 376 -0.03 17.73 10.59
C SER A 376 -0.14 17.69 9.07
N THR A 377 0.21 16.57 8.42
CA THR A 377 0.26 16.44 6.96
C THR A 377 -1.08 15.99 6.38
N VAL A 378 -1.68 14.93 6.92
CA VAL A 378 -2.85 14.27 6.34
C VAL A 378 -4.12 14.44 7.18
N GLY A 379 -4.09 15.22 8.26
CA GLY A 379 -5.25 15.51 9.10
C GLY A 379 -5.65 14.39 10.08
N VAL A 380 -5.00 13.22 10.04
CA VAL A 380 -5.25 12.06 10.90
C VAL A 380 -3.93 11.33 11.24
N ASN A 381 -3.96 10.50 12.28
CA ASN A 381 -2.86 9.71 12.84
C ASN A 381 -3.14 8.21 12.68
N GLY A 382 -2.10 7.41 12.44
CA GLY A 382 -2.16 5.95 12.42
C GLY A 382 -2.26 5.30 13.82
N TYR A 383 -1.86 5.99 14.90
CA TYR A 383 -2.04 5.44 16.26
C TYR A 383 -3.49 5.47 16.76
N HIS A 384 -4.34 6.35 16.21
CA HIS A 384 -5.66 6.67 16.78
C HIS A 384 -6.83 6.04 15.99
N GLY A 385 -6.49 5.20 15.03
CA GLY A 385 -7.35 4.24 14.35
C GLY A 385 -6.39 3.22 13.75
N MET A 386 -6.68 1.92 13.85
CA MET A 386 -5.91 0.92 13.12
C MET A 386 -6.88 -0.03 12.48
N TYR A 387 -7.42 -1.01 13.18
CA TYR A 387 -8.09 -2.11 12.50
C TYR A 387 -9.62 -2.05 12.54
N ALA A 388 -10.23 -2.29 11.38
CA ALA A 388 -11.66 -2.44 11.23
C ALA A 388 -12.05 -3.46 10.14
N ASN A 389 -13.19 -4.14 10.30
CA ASN A 389 -13.74 -5.08 9.31
C ASN A 389 -12.72 -6.13 8.79
N TRP A 390 -11.81 -6.57 9.64
CA TRP A 390 -10.76 -7.54 9.31
C TRP A 390 -10.72 -8.63 10.38
N GLY A 391 -11.08 -9.86 10.03
CA GLY A 391 -11.12 -10.95 10.99
C GLY A 391 -11.88 -10.58 12.27
N SER A 392 -11.23 -10.77 13.43
CA SER A 392 -11.79 -10.43 14.74
C SER A 392 -11.63 -8.96 15.16
N PHE A 393 -11.08 -8.09 14.31
CA PHE A 393 -11.07 -6.64 14.52
C PHE A 393 -12.39 -6.03 14.07
N THR A 394 -13.28 -5.73 15.02
CA THR A 394 -14.64 -5.21 14.78
C THR A 394 -15.43 -5.98 13.69
N PRO A 395 -15.56 -7.32 13.76
CA PRO A 395 -16.15 -8.14 12.70
C PRO A 395 -17.57 -7.72 12.28
N ARG A 396 -18.31 -7.12 13.21
CA ARG A 396 -19.70 -6.67 13.04
C ARG A 396 -19.82 -5.15 13.20
N GLY A 397 -18.72 -4.42 13.02
CA GLY A 397 -18.69 -2.96 13.08
C GLY A 397 -19.45 -2.32 11.91
N SER A 398 -19.44 -0.99 11.86
CA SER A 398 -20.26 -0.20 10.92
C SER A 398 -19.98 -0.50 9.44
N ARG A 399 -18.74 -0.88 9.09
CA ARG A 399 -18.25 -1.11 7.71
C ARG A 399 -18.34 0.10 6.76
N GLY A 400 -18.90 1.21 7.23
CA GLY A 400 -19.02 2.49 6.57
C GLY A 400 -18.79 3.62 7.56
N PHE A 401 -18.97 4.87 7.11
CA PHE A 401 -18.75 6.06 7.92
C PHE A 401 -20.07 6.68 8.37
N THR A 402 -20.16 7.06 9.64
CA THR A 402 -21.27 7.85 10.18
C THR A 402 -21.02 9.34 9.93
N VAL A 403 -21.95 10.03 9.29
CA VAL A 403 -21.80 11.45 8.88
C VAL A 403 -22.13 12.39 10.04
N PHE A 404 -21.25 13.36 10.30
CA PHE A 404 -21.47 14.39 11.33
C PHE A 404 -21.58 15.80 10.75
N ARG A 405 -20.98 16.08 9.59
CA ARG A 405 -21.02 17.41 8.94
C ARG A 405 -21.62 17.34 7.53
N PRO A 406 -22.90 17.02 7.37
CA PRO A 406 -23.52 16.77 6.05
C PRO A 406 -23.53 17.98 5.12
N ASN A 407 -23.43 19.20 5.67
CA ASN A 407 -23.40 20.45 4.88
C ASN A 407 -22.01 20.74 4.28
N HIS A 408 -20.98 19.97 4.62
CA HIS A 408 -19.65 20.16 4.03
C HIS A 408 -19.69 19.87 2.52
N TRP A 409 -18.95 20.65 1.73
CA TRP A 409 -19.01 20.61 0.27
C TRP A 409 -18.66 19.24 -0.33
N ALA A 410 -17.87 18.43 0.38
CA ALA A 410 -17.55 17.07 -0.03
C ALA A 410 -18.80 16.18 -0.15
N PHE A 411 -19.86 16.46 0.61
CA PHE A 411 -21.13 15.75 0.57
C PHE A 411 -22.17 16.42 -0.34
N ALA A 412 -21.81 17.46 -1.09
CA ALA A 412 -22.76 18.15 -1.96
C ALA A 412 -23.42 17.17 -2.96
N GLY A 413 -24.76 17.18 -3.01
CA GLY A 413 -25.53 16.33 -3.91
C GLY A 413 -25.62 14.85 -3.50
N THR A 414 -25.20 14.47 -2.30
CA THR A 414 -25.43 13.11 -1.76
C THR A 414 -26.77 12.99 -1.04
N ASN A 415 -27.33 14.10 -0.53
CA ASN A 415 -28.48 14.14 0.38
C ASN A 415 -28.25 13.34 1.68
N LEU A 416 -26.99 13.08 2.06
CA LEU A 416 -26.65 12.51 3.36
C LEU A 416 -27.01 13.52 4.46
N SER A 417 -27.64 13.03 5.51
CA SER A 417 -28.02 13.77 6.72
C SER A 417 -27.10 13.45 7.89
N TYR A 418 -27.23 14.22 8.97
CA TYR A 418 -26.52 13.92 10.21
C TYR A 418 -26.89 12.50 10.71
N ALA A 419 -25.89 11.74 11.13
CA ALA A 419 -25.95 10.35 11.56
C ALA A 419 -26.29 9.31 10.48
N ASP A 420 -26.43 9.69 9.21
CA ASP A 420 -26.50 8.71 8.12
C ASP A 420 -25.18 7.93 8.02
N VAL A 421 -25.27 6.67 7.59
CA VAL A 421 -24.11 5.81 7.36
C VAL A 421 -23.98 5.55 5.86
N PHE A 422 -22.83 5.86 5.28
CA PHE A 422 -22.54 5.55 3.88
C PHE A 422 -21.46 4.48 3.73
N GLY A 423 -21.51 3.74 2.62
CA GLY A 423 -20.48 2.76 2.23
C GLY A 423 -20.44 1.45 3.04
N SER A 424 -21.38 1.21 3.95
CA SER A 424 -21.41 0.02 4.83
C SER A 424 -21.58 -1.30 4.08
N GLU A 425 -22.44 -1.32 3.06
CA GLU A 425 -22.64 -2.49 2.19
C GLU A 425 -21.37 -2.78 1.39
N ALA A 426 -20.78 -1.74 0.79
CA ALA A 426 -19.52 -1.85 0.05
C ALA A 426 -18.33 -2.17 0.96
N GLY A 427 -18.37 -1.85 2.25
CA GLY A 427 -17.28 -2.11 3.19
C GLY A 427 -16.14 -1.11 3.11
N VAL A 428 -16.46 0.17 2.84
CA VAL A 428 -15.45 1.23 2.61
C VAL A 428 -14.67 1.64 3.86
N PHE A 429 -15.14 1.22 5.04
CA PHE A 429 -14.44 1.38 6.31
C PHE A 429 -13.87 0.03 6.72
N GLY A 430 -12.57 -0.17 6.50
CA GLY A 430 -11.95 -1.42 6.87
C GLY A 430 -10.48 -1.57 6.52
N TYR A 431 -9.99 -2.75 6.88
CA TYR A 431 -8.59 -3.13 7.01
C TYR A 431 -7.90 -2.22 8.01
N GLU A 432 -7.27 -1.16 7.53
CA GLU A 432 -6.67 -0.13 8.33
C GLU A 432 -7.34 1.23 8.10
N VAL A 433 -7.51 1.99 9.17
CA VAL A 433 -8.19 3.29 9.19
C VAL A 433 -7.40 4.27 10.04
N ASP A 434 -7.38 5.55 9.71
CA ASP A 434 -6.64 6.56 10.47
C ASP A 434 -7.59 7.45 11.28
N GLY A 435 -7.15 7.90 12.46
CA GLY A 435 -7.98 8.63 13.41
C GLY A 435 -7.28 9.76 14.14
N LEU A 436 -8.00 10.38 15.07
CA LEU A 436 -7.46 11.31 16.06
C LEU A 436 -8.01 10.93 17.42
N ASP A 437 -7.37 11.41 18.48
CA ASP A 437 -8.11 11.56 19.74
C ASP A 437 -9.18 12.65 19.55
N TYR A 438 -10.37 12.44 20.11
CA TYR A 438 -11.52 13.29 19.84
C TYR A 438 -12.48 13.37 21.03
N THR A 439 -13.23 14.46 21.07
CA THR A 439 -14.34 14.67 22.01
C THR A 439 -15.59 15.10 21.27
N PHE A 440 -16.75 14.95 21.91
CA PHE A 440 -18.01 15.47 21.41
C PHE A 440 -18.37 16.77 22.10
N SER A 441 -18.70 17.79 21.30
CA SER A 441 -19.32 19.03 21.76
C SER A 441 -20.53 19.30 20.90
N GLU A 442 -21.68 19.58 21.53
CA GLU A 442 -22.94 19.89 20.83
C GLU A 442 -23.33 18.84 19.76
N GLY A 443 -23.00 17.57 20.00
CA GLY A 443 -23.31 16.47 19.08
C GLY A 443 -22.35 16.33 17.89
N LEU A 444 -21.26 17.11 17.83
CA LEU A 444 -20.26 17.01 16.77
C LEU A 444 -18.91 16.51 17.32
N PRO A 445 -18.17 15.70 16.55
CA PRO A 445 -16.82 15.31 16.92
C PRO A 445 -15.82 16.45 16.62
N HIS A 446 -14.88 16.62 17.54
CA HIS A 446 -13.78 17.58 17.47
C HIS A 446 -12.48 16.91 17.89
N ALA A 447 -11.39 17.19 17.17
CA ALA A 447 -10.07 16.73 17.56
C ALA A 447 -9.70 17.29 18.94
N VAL A 448 -9.10 16.45 19.79
CA VAL A 448 -8.51 16.90 21.05
C VAL A 448 -7.21 17.66 20.72
N PRO A 449 -7.01 18.88 21.27
CA PRO A 449 -5.77 19.63 21.05
C PRO A 449 -4.54 18.83 21.50
N ALA A 450 -3.58 18.69 20.59
CA ALA A 450 -2.32 18.01 20.84
C ALA A 450 -1.19 18.62 20.00
N SER A 451 0.05 18.43 20.43
CA SER A 451 1.22 18.93 19.68
C SER A 451 1.23 18.40 18.25
N GLY A 452 1.34 19.28 17.27
CA GLY A 452 1.36 18.92 15.84
C GLY A 452 0.01 18.52 15.23
N VAL A 453 -1.09 18.61 15.98
CA VAL A 453 -2.46 18.43 15.45
C VAL A 453 -3.06 19.81 15.16
N PRO A 454 -3.32 20.17 13.88
CA PRO A 454 -3.89 21.47 13.54
C PRO A 454 -5.33 21.67 14.01
N ASP A 455 -5.63 22.85 14.55
CA ASP A 455 -6.99 23.24 14.97
C ASP A 455 -7.97 23.41 13.80
N SER A 456 -7.46 23.47 12.56
CA SER A 456 -8.27 23.59 11.34
C SER A 456 -8.91 22.28 10.88
N ILE A 457 -8.64 21.16 11.55
CA ILE A 457 -9.21 19.85 11.17
C ILE A 457 -10.70 19.79 11.51
N GLU A 458 -11.52 19.52 10.51
CA GLU A 458 -12.93 19.18 10.64
C GLU A 458 -13.13 17.67 10.46
N ILE A 459 -13.61 16.98 11.51
CA ILE A 459 -14.05 15.59 11.41
C ILE A 459 -15.42 15.58 10.71
N LEU A 460 -15.47 15.04 9.49
CA LEU A 460 -16.66 15.03 8.63
C LEU A 460 -17.54 13.82 8.89
N ALA A 461 -16.91 12.65 8.96
CA ALA A 461 -17.56 11.36 9.19
C ALA A 461 -16.58 10.40 9.88
N MET A 462 -17.08 9.47 10.69
CA MET A 462 -16.21 8.53 11.40
C MET A 462 -16.93 7.25 11.82
N SER A 463 -16.15 6.22 12.16
CA SER A 463 -16.62 4.99 12.80
C SER A 463 -15.58 4.46 13.80
N PRO A 464 -15.98 3.74 14.85
CA PRO A 464 -15.03 3.14 15.81
C PRO A 464 -14.14 2.07 15.18
N ALA A 465 -12.91 1.96 15.69
CA ALA A 465 -11.90 0.97 15.31
C ALA A 465 -11.15 0.47 16.56
N VAL A 466 -10.31 -0.55 16.41
CA VAL A 466 -9.53 -1.13 17.53
C VAL A 466 -8.09 -1.44 17.12
N LEU A 467 -7.19 -1.59 18.09
CA LEU A 467 -5.81 -2.03 17.88
C LEU A 467 -5.57 -3.51 18.26
N PHE A 468 -6.61 -4.26 18.61
CA PHE A 468 -6.49 -5.65 19.05
C PHE A 468 -7.62 -6.53 18.51
N GLU A 469 -7.33 -7.80 18.28
CA GLU A 469 -8.33 -8.80 17.93
C GLU A 469 -9.07 -9.28 19.18
N HIS A 470 -10.40 -9.32 19.09
CA HIS A 470 -11.17 -10.01 20.11
C HIS A 470 -10.98 -11.53 19.99
N GLU A 471 -10.38 -12.11 21.02
CA GLU A 471 -10.24 -13.56 21.15
C GLU A 471 -11.61 -14.25 21.03
N GLN A 472 -11.68 -15.29 20.20
CA GLN A 472 -12.89 -16.10 20.02
C GLN A 472 -12.80 -17.36 20.88
N VAL A 473 -13.85 -17.64 21.65
CA VAL A 473 -13.94 -18.85 22.49
C VAL A 473 -14.34 -20.03 21.61
N GLY A 474 -13.45 -21.02 21.46
CA GLY A 474 -13.75 -22.25 20.73
C GLY A 474 -12.51 -23.04 20.33
N SER A 475 -12.65 -24.36 20.15
CA SER A 475 -11.54 -25.21 19.67
C SER A 475 -11.22 -24.93 18.20
N GLY A 476 -9.95 -24.71 17.87
CA GLY A 476 -9.46 -24.64 16.49
C GLY A 476 -9.51 -23.26 15.82
N PHE A 477 -9.77 -22.19 16.58
CA PHE A 477 -9.62 -20.82 16.09
C PHE A 477 -8.19 -20.32 16.27
N ARG A 478 -7.69 -19.53 15.32
CA ARG A 478 -6.38 -18.87 15.38
C ARG A 478 -6.55 -17.40 15.01
N ASN A 479 -6.08 -16.51 15.88
CA ASN A 479 -6.03 -15.07 15.62
C ASN A 479 -5.01 -14.76 14.53
N TYR A 480 -5.21 -13.66 13.81
CA TYR A 480 -4.27 -13.27 12.77
C TYR A 480 -3.08 -12.52 13.38
N ILE A 481 -3.35 -11.43 14.11
CA ILE A 481 -2.37 -10.64 14.86
C ILE A 481 -2.54 -10.81 16.37
N GLY A 482 -3.78 -10.89 16.86
CA GLY A 482 -4.02 -10.80 18.30
C GLY A 482 -3.84 -9.36 18.78
N ASP A 483 -2.93 -9.11 19.72
CA ASP A 483 -2.59 -7.79 20.23
C ASP A 483 -1.10 -7.41 20.01
N ASP A 484 -0.37 -8.14 19.15
CA ASP A 484 1.04 -7.89 18.85
C ASP A 484 1.33 -6.44 18.42
N ASP A 485 0.46 -5.85 17.58
CA ASP A 485 0.62 -4.45 17.13
C ASP A 485 0.31 -3.43 18.22
N LEU A 486 -0.67 -3.72 19.09
CA LEU A 486 -0.96 -2.88 20.25
C LEU A 486 0.24 -2.84 21.19
N GLU A 487 0.82 -4.00 21.49
CA GLU A 487 2.03 -4.10 22.32
C GLU A 487 3.23 -3.41 21.66
N THR A 488 3.33 -3.52 20.33
CA THR A 488 4.36 -2.82 19.56
C THR A 488 4.23 -1.30 19.72
N ILE A 489 3.03 -0.73 19.60
CA ILE A 489 2.80 0.71 19.76
C ILE A 489 2.97 1.16 21.21
N VAL A 490 2.49 0.38 22.18
CA VAL A 490 2.71 0.61 23.61
C VAL A 490 4.20 0.72 23.93
N SER A 491 5.05 -0.09 23.28
CA SER A 491 6.50 -0.05 23.50
C SER A 491 7.20 1.20 22.93
N MET A 492 6.51 2.00 22.11
CA MET A 492 7.06 3.16 21.40
C MET A 492 6.56 4.51 21.97
N VAL A 493 5.72 4.51 23.01
CA VAL A 493 5.21 5.73 23.66
C VAL A 493 5.80 5.90 25.07
N ASP A 494 5.77 7.13 25.59
CA ASP A 494 6.36 7.46 26.90
C ASP A 494 5.46 7.10 28.09
N ASP A 495 4.19 6.77 27.86
CA ASP A 495 3.26 6.35 28.90
C ASP A 495 3.68 5.01 29.53
N GLU A 496 3.39 4.83 30.83
CA GLU A 496 3.49 3.52 31.48
C GLU A 496 2.67 2.46 30.71
N PRO A 497 3.16 1.22 30.52
CA PRO A 497 2.55 0.25 29.59
C PRO A 497 1.05 0.01 29.79
N ASP A 498 0.60 -0.14 31.04
CA ASP A 498 -0.82 -0.34 31.36
C ASP A 498 -1.68 0.88 31.04
N VAL A 499 -1.11 2.08 31.17
CA VAL A 499 -1.76 3.36 30.83
C VAL A 499 -1.86 3.47 29.31
N ALA A 500 -0.76 3.25 28.60
CA ALA A 500 -0.69 3.27 27.14
C ALA A 500 -1.68 2.28 26.53
N ARG A 501 -1.71 1.03 27.01
CA ARG A 501 -2.63 0.00 26.53
C ARG A 501 -4.09 0.40 26.70
N ARG A 502 -4.46 1.04 27.82
CA ARG A 502 -5.83 1.53 28.04
C ARG A 502 -6.21 2.66 27.08
N LYS A 503 -5.27 3.56 26.78
CA LYS A 503 -5.48 4.71 25.88
C LYS A 503 -5.58 4.28 24.42
N LEU A 504 -4.75 3.34 23.98
CA LEU A 504 -4.55 3.04 22.55
C LEU A 504 -5.41 1.90 22.00
N ARG A 505 -5.95 1.03 22.87
CA ARG A 505 -6.71 -0.16 22.42
C ARG A 505 -7.97 0.15 21.62
N TYR A 506 -8.58 1.32 21.84
CA TYR A 506 -9.78 1.79 21.15
C TYR A 506 -9.46 3.05 20.37
N GLY A 507 -9.84 3.07 19.10
CA GLY A 507 -9.64 4.20 18.21
C GLY A 507 -10.86 4.45 17.35
N SER A 508 -10.68 5.23 16.30
CA SER A 508 -11.71 5.48 15.29
C SER A 508 -11.05 5.79 13.96
N GLY A 509 -11.69 5.42 12.86
CA GLY A 509 -11.31 5.90 11.54
C GLY A 509 -12.12 7.14 11.18
N MET A 510 -11.49 8.13 10.57
CA MET A 510 -12.10 9.44 10.32
C MET A 510 -11.87 9.92 8.88
N MET A 511 -12.96 10.33 8.24
CA MET A 511 -12.89 11.23 7.10
C MET A 511 -12.78 12.66 7.62
N VAL A 512 -11.72 13.37 7.22
CA VAL A 512 -11.44 14.73 7.68
C VAL A 512 -11.24 15.71 6.53
N SER A 513 -11.48 16.99 6.83
CA SER A 513 -11.11 18.11 5.98
C SER A 513 -10.22 19.06 6.75
N MET A 514 -9.14 19.52 6.14
CA MET A 514 -8.16 20.40 6.79
C MET A 514 -7.69 21.47 5.81
N PRO A 515 -8.21 22.70 5.89
CA PRO A 515 -7.59 23.86 5.27
C PRO A 515 -6.18 24.05 5.84
N ARG A 516 -5.19 24.25 4.96
CA ARG A 516 -3.80 24.46 5.38
C ARG A 516 -3.07 25.38 4.40
N GLY A 517 -2.46 26.44 4.92
CA GLY A 517 -1.86 27.50 4.10
C GLY A 517 -2.86 28.04 3.08
N LYS A 518 -2.49 28.00 1.80
CA LYS A 518 -3.38 28.38 0.69
C LYS A 518 -4.15 27.21 0.09
N GLY A 519 -3.85 25.98 0.52
CA GLY A 519 -4.38 24.74 -0.02
C GLY A 519 -5.32 24.03 0.93
N HIS A 520 -5.63 22.77 0.59
CA HIS A 520 -6.60 21.97 1.31
C HIS A 520 -6.22 20.48 1.31
N VAL A 521 -6.35 19.81 2.45
CA VAL A 521 -6.25 18.36 2.58
C VAL A 521 -7.62 17.76 2.86
N VAL A 522 -8.00 16.73 2.10
CA VAL A 522 -9.13 15.85 2.43
C VAL A 522 -8.62 14.42 2.51
N THR A 523 -8.90 13.78 3.64
CA THR A 523 -8.49 12.40 3.90
C THR A 523 -9.70 11.57 4.21
N ALA A 524 -9.86 10.43 3.51
CA ALA A 524 -10.89 9.44 3.78
C ALA A 524 -10.61 8.64 5.06
N GLY A 525 -9.33 8.37 5.33
CA GLY A 525 -8.88 7.66 6.54
C GLY A 525 -9.23 6.17 6.54
N SER A 526 -9.25 5.52 5.38
CA SER A 526 -9.41 4.05 5.28
C SER A 526 -8.74 3.48 4.03
N CYS A 527 -8.06 2.35 4.20
CA CYS A 527 -7.48 1.57 3.10
C CYS A 527 -8.53 1.06 2.12
N GLU A 528 -9.78 0.88 2.56
CA GLU A 528 -10.84 0.29 1.75
C GLU A 528 -11.75 1.33 1.07
N TRP A 529 -11.44 2.63 1.13
CA TRP A 529 -12.20 3.64 0.38
C TRP A 529 -12.36 3.27 -1.11
N ILE A 530 -11.29 2.73 -1.72
CA ILE A 530 -11.26 2.29 -3.12
C ILE A 530 -12.26 1.18 -3.46
N VAL A 531 -12.74 0.42 -2.47
CA VAL A 531 -13.72 -0.64 -2.70
C VAL A 531 -15.08 -0.06 -3.03
N GLY A 532 -15.41 1.12 -2.48
CA GLY A 532 -16.62 1.86 -2.84
C GLY A 532 -16.62 2.27 -4.30
N LEU A 533 -15.46 2.69 -4.82
CA LEU A 533 -15.28 3.01 -6.25
C LEU A 533 -15.42 1.77 -7.14
N THR A 534 -14.84 0.65 -6.71
CA THR A 534 -14.87 -0.62 -7.46
C THR A 534 -16.28 -1.23 -7.50
N ARG A 535 -17.04 -1.07 -6.41
CA ARG A 535 -18.41 -1.59 -6.26
C ARG A 535 -19.47 -0.58 -6.70
N SER A 536 -19.07 0.55 -7.27
CA SER A 536 -19.95 1.66 -7.68
C SER A 536 -20.92 2.10 -6.58
N GLU A 537 -20.40 2.23 -5.36
CA GLU A 537 -21.15 2.71 -4.21
C GLU A 537 -21.46 4.21 -4.41
N PRO A 538 -22.75 4.61 -4.51
CA PRO A 538 -23.12 5.94 -4.97
C PRO A 538 -22.55 7.09 -4.13
N PHE A 539 -22.49 6.93 -2.80
CA PHE A 539 -22.02 7.99 -1.92
C PHE A 539 -20.50 8.17 -2.05
N THR A 540 -19.73 7.09 -1.93
CA THR A 540 -18.27 7.12 -2.09
C THR A 540 -17.87 7.66 -3.45
N GLU A 541 -18.52 7.25 -4.54
CA GLU A 541 -18.23 7.82 -5.86
C GLU A 541 -18.55 9.33 -5.92
N LYS A 542 -19.72 9.74 -5.42
CA LYS A 542 -20.13 11.15 -5.46
C LYS A 542 -19.20 12.03 -4.63
N ILE A 543 -18.81 11.58 -3.44
CA ILE A 543 -17.86 12.27 -2.56
C ILE A 543 -16.49 12.38 -3.23
N THR A 544 -15.99 11.28 -3.81
CA THR A 544 -14.70 11.25 -4.51
C THR A 544 -14.70 12.23 -5.69
N ARG A 545 -15.77 12.23 -6.51
CA ARG A 545 -15.93 13.21 -7.61
C ARG A 545 -15.94 14.64 -7.09
N ASN A 546 -16.74 14.95 -6.05
CA ASN A 546 -16.79 16.30 -5.48
C ASN A 546 -15.40 16.82 -5.04
N ILE A 547 -14.57 15.93 -4.47
CA ILE A 547 -13.20 16.25 -4.04
C ILE A 547 -12.30 16.47 -5.26
N LEU A 548 -12.26 15.52 -6.19
CA LEU A 548 -11.40 15.61 -7.37
C LEU A 548 -11.79 16.81 -8.25
N ASP A 549 -13.07 17.02 -8.52
CA ASP A 549 -13.57 18.14 -9.32
C ASP A 549 -13.18 19.49 -8.69
N ARG A 550 -13.27 19.60 -7.37
CA ARG A 550 -12.88 20.82 -6.65
C ARG A 550 -11.39 21.07 -6.69
N PHE A 551 -10.57 20.03 -6.48
CA PHE A 551 -9.12 20.17 -6.36
C PHE A 551 -8.39 20.19 -7.71
N SER A 552 -9.04 19.70 -8.78
CA SER A 552 -8.51 19.74 -10.15
C SER A 552 -9.10 20.85 -11.03
N ALA A 553 -10.02 21.65 -10.49
CA ALA A 553 -10.52 22.86 -11.15
C ALA A 553 -9.37 23.85 -11.46
N GLU A 554 -9.49 24.56 -12.59
CA GLU A 554 -8.40 25.31 -13.25
C GLU A 554 -7.64 26.33 -12.40
#